data_AF-A0AAW7JUH6-F1
#
_entry.id   AF-A0AAW7JUH6-F1
#
_cell.length_a   1.000
_cell.length_b   1.000
_cell.length_c   1.000
_cell.angle_alpha   90.00
_cell.angle_beta   90.00
_cell.angle_gamma   90.00
#
_symmetry.space_group_name_H-M   'P 1'
#
loop_
_entity.id
_entity.type
_entity.pdbx_description
1 polymer ?
#
loop_
_entity_poly.entity_id
_entity_poly.type
_entity_poly.pdbx_seq_one_letter_code
_entity_poly.pdbx_strand_id
1 'polypeptide(L)'
;MRKVNPLEPQKIITMIILLMSTCIKVSAQSPYAMFGDNSKMLEAKRESVPSIYRVGVQSTNGVNLYADFDMNKGLATLYDAEGNILRQDSIGENTKAMFTTIDPHAESYYHLSPYSYCGGNPVNRIYPTGMDWVEGADGNIVWRNSVVSSNYQKVLNQGEIYRGVDYIRYMNWNNSRAVGLVQEHYLPNKTLSYEVHNGTYQFDFTGEVISSQELTGKQLGSNHAAKGIRGTAYLNAVFSDGGTYTTETYPFTSGPYGNGPTPNHNYTGSDFAYTSQAGMTIGGNRGWKVYMEDYNGRTGLRMHPDTNSPGTAGCIGIQGSAEALTKLGSFLYDYIKTQNKNIQINFIITGNPNYGNNGKSNPYIGQ
;
A
#
# COMPACT_ATOMS: atom_id res chain seq x y z
N MET A 1 -56.24 4.92 -82.73
CA MET A 1 -55.29 5.77 -81.95
C MET A 1 -54.70 4.96 -80.82
N ARG A 2 -53.53 5.38 -80.32
CA ARG A 2 -52.43 4.57 -79.78
C ARG A 2 -52.74 3.65 -78.57
N LYS A 3 -52.00 2.54 -78.60
CA LYS A 3 -51.83 1.39 -77.71
C LYS A 3 -51.86 1.66 -76.19
N VAL A 4 -52.53 0.73 -75.53
CA VAL A 4 -52.45 0.36 -74.11
C VAL A 4 -51.13 -0.38 -73.83
N ASN A 5 -50.54 -0.16 -72.65
CA ASN A 5 -49.67 -1.13 -71.99
C ASN A 5 -49.93 -1.14 -70.47
N PRO A 6 -49.66 -2.26 -69.77
CA PRO A 6 -50.49 -2.78 -68.68
C PRO A 6 -49.78 -2.79 -67.32
N LEU A 7 -50.54 -3.07 -66.26
CA LEU A 7 -50.03 -3.68 -65.02
C LEU A 7 -50.81 -4.97 -64.75
N GLU A 8 -50.16 -6.09 -65.09
CA GLU A 8 -50.64 -7.46 -64.87
C GLU A 8 -50.91 -7.75 -63.38
N PRO A 9 -52.04 -8.39 -63.02
CA PRO A 9 -52.37 -8.82 -61.66
C PRO A 9 -51.28 -9.71 -61.01
N GLN A 10 -50.44 -10.36 -61.80
CA GLN A 10 -49.30 -11.16 -61.34
C GLN A 10 -48.26 -10.36 -60.52
N LYS A 11 -48.11 -9.05 -60.74
CA LYS A 11 -47.17 -8.23 -59.95
C LYS A 11 -47.67 -7.91 -58.53
N ILE A 12 -48.98 -7.80 -58.34
CA ILE A 12 -49.59 -7.51 -57.03
C ILE A 12 -49.59 -8.77 -56.14
N ILE A 13 -49.88 -9.94 -56.72
CA ILE A 13 -49.85 -11.22 -55.99
C ILE A 13 -48.41 -11.60 -55.61
N THR A 14 -47.43 -11.39 -56.49
CA THR A 14 -46.01 -11.66 -56.18
C THR A 14 -45.48 -10.71 -55.09
N MET A 15 -45.91 -9.44 -55.07
CA MET A 15 -45.52 -8.48 -54.04
C MET A 15 -46.15 -8.79 -52.67
N ILE A 16 -47.39 -9.27 -52.62
CA ILE A 16 -48.07 -9.68 -51.38
C ILE A 16 -47.49 -11.00 -50.83
N ILE A 17 -47.12 -11.95 -51.68
CA ILE A 17 -46.44 -13.19 -51.27
C ILE A 17 -45.02 -12.89 -50.75
N LEU A 18 -44.30 -11.92 -51.33
CA LEU A 18 -42.98 -11.48 -50.86
C LEU A 18 -43.07 -10.69 -49.52
N LEU A 19 -44.14 -9.93 -49.29
CA LEU A 19 -44.39 -9.20 -48.04
C LEU A 19 -44.93 -10.10 -46.90
N MET A 20 -45.70 -11.16 -47.20
CA MET A 20 -46.07 -12.16 -46.18
C MET A 20 -44.94 -13.14 -45.84
N SER A 21 -43.98 -13.36 -46.76
CA SER A 21 -42.82 -14.24 -46.51
C SER A 21 -41.70 -13.58 -45.68
N THR A 22 -41.75 -12.26 -45.47
CA THR A 22 -40.70 -11.53 -44.72
C THR A 22 -41.11 -11.12 -43.30
N CYS A 23 -42.34 -11.39 -42.88
CA CYS A 23 -42.86 -10.99 -41.57
C CYS A 23 -43.52 -12.13 -40.79
N ILE A 24 -42.91 -13.31 -40.74
CA ILE A 24 -43.00 -14.17 -39.56
C ILE A 24 -41.61 -14.70 -39.26
N LYS A 25 -40.75 -13.88 -38.62
CA LYS A 25 -39.70 -14.47 -37.80
C LYS A 25 -40.42 -15.08 -36.59
N VAL A 26 -40.87 -16.32 -36.71
CA VAL A 26 -41.00 -17.17 -35.53
C VAL A 26 -39.58 -17.23 -34.98
N SER A 27 -39.34 -16.57 -33.85
CA SER A 27 -38.10 -16.77 -33.10
C SER A 27 -38.03 -18.27 -32.81
N ALA A 28 -37.08 -18.97 -33.42
CA ALA A 28 -36.86 -20.38 -33.10
C ALA A 28 -36.63 -20.46 -31.58
N GLN A 29 -37.48 -21.20 -30.86
CA GLN A 29 -37.35 -21.31 -29.40
C GLN A 29 -36.00 -21.92 -29.02
N SER A 30 -35.47 -22.83 -29.86
CA SER A 30 -34.13 -23.40 -29.74
C SER A 30 -33.29 -23.05 -30.97
N PRO A 31 -32.01 -22.64 -30.82
CA PRO A 31 -31.08 -22.48 -31.94
C PRO A 31 -30.77 -23.81 -32.65
N TYR A 32 -31.14 -24.96 -32.08
CA TYR A 32 -31.05 -26.27 -32.71
C TYR A 32 -32.32 -26.70 -33.45
N ALA A 33 -33.32 -25.82 -33.56
CA ALA A 33 -34.57 -26.12 -34.28
C ALA A 33 -34.31 -26.53 -35.74
N MET A 34 -33.24 -26.02 -36.37
CA MET A 34 -32.84 -26.42 -37.72
C MET A 34 -32.36 -27.88 -37.83
N PHE A 35 -32.09 -28.55 -36.71
CA PHE A 35 -31.75 -29.97 -36.60
C PHE A 35 -32.91 -30.83 -36.08
N GLY A 36 -34.13 -30.29 -36.01
CA GLY A 36 -35.33 -31.01 -35.56
C GLY A 36 -35.54 -31.01 -34.03
N ASP A 37 -34.81 -30.18 -33.29
CA ASP A 37 -35.01 -30.02 -31.85
C ASP A 37 -36.30 -29.24 -31.55
N ASN A 38 -37.23 -29.90 -30.83
CA ASN A 38 -38.53 -29.35 -30.42
C ASN A 38 -38.60 -29.08 -28.90
N SER A 39 -37.46 -29.03 -28.22
CA SER A 39 -37.39 -28.78 -26.78
C SER A 39 -37.98 -27.40 -26.44
N LYS A 40 -38.92 -27.35 -25.48
CA LYS A 40 -39.38 -26.08 -24.89
C LYS A 40 -38.24 -25.51 -24.06
N MET A 41 -37.63 -24.44 -24.55
CA MET A 41 -36.66 -23.70 -23.75
C MET A 41 -37.40 -23.07 -22.57
N LEU A 42 -36.86 -23.22 -21.36
CA LEU A 42 -37.25 -22.41 -20.22
C LEU A 42 -36.87 -20.96 -20.57
N GLU A 43 -37.82 -20.20 -21.09
CA GLU A 43 -37.61 -18.76 -21.17
C GLU A 43 -37.35 -18.28 -19.76
N ALA A 44 -36.17 -17.66 -19.54
CA ALA A 44 -35.91 -16.90 -18.35
C ALA A 44 -37.02 -15.85 -18.27
N LYS A 45 -38.07 -16.14 -17.49
CA LYS A 45 -39.13 -15.19 -17.21
C LYS A 45 -38.42 -13.98 -16.64
N ARG A 46 -38.40 -12.87 -17.41
CA ARG A 46 -37.76 -11.59 -17.07
C ARG A 46 -37.64 -11.43 -15.55
N GLU A 47 -36.46 -11.69 -15.00
CA GLU A 47 -36.08 -10.92 -13.83
C GLU A 47 -36.02 -9.47 -14.32
N SER A 48 -36.59 -8.54 -13.57
CA SER A 48 -36.43 -7.12 -13.91
C SER A 48 -34.95 -6.83 -13.77
N VAL A 49 -34.22 -6.80 -14.89
CA VAL A 49 -32.86 -6.29 -14.89
C VAL A 49 -32.99 -4.86 -14.36
N PRO A 50 -32.33 -4.52 -13.22
CA PRO A 50 -32.37 -3.18 -12.72
C PRO A 50 -31.95 -2.25 -13.86
N SER A 51 -32.73 -1.20 -14.12
CA SER A 51 -32.40 -0.24 -15.17
C SER A 51 -31.06 0.44 -14.95
N ILE A 52 -30.56 0.40 -13.71
CA ILE A 52 -29.27 0.93 -13.28
C ILE A 52 -28.49 -0.20 -12.64
N TYR A 53 -27.30 -0.49 -13.19
CA TYR A 53 -26.34 -1.41 -12.59
C TYR A 53 -25.17 -0.63 -11.98
N ARG A 54 -24.99 -0.73 -10.66
CA ARG A 54 -23.90 -0.04 -9.93
C ARG A 54 -22.71 -0.97 -9.70
N VAL A 55 -21.52 -0.48 -9.99
CA VAL A 55 -20.24 -1.16 -9.77
C VAL A 55 -19.41 -0.35 -8.78
N GLY A 56 -18.97 -0.97 -7.68
CA GLY A 56 -17.96 -0.37 -6.81
C GLY A 56 -16.57 -0.54 -7.42
N VAL A 57 -15.79 0.54 -7.45
CA VAL A 57 -14.41 0.54 -7.93
C VAL A 57 -13.52 0.97 -6.77
N GLN A 58 -12.72 0.05 -6.25
CA GLN A 58 -11.66 0.36 -5.29
C GLN A 58 -10.38 0.71 -6.04
N SER A 59 -9.94 1.97 -5.91
CA SER A 59 -8.63 2.40 -6.42
C SER A 59 -7.51 1.89 -5.51
N THR A 60 -6.32 1.69 -6.09
CA THR A 60 -5.08 1.31 -5.38
C THR A 60 -4.70 2.27 -4.25
N ASN A 61 -5.24 3.49 -4.27
CA ASN A 61 -4.95 4.54 -3.30
C ASN A 61 -6.00 4.58 -2.16
N GLY A 62 -6.88 3.58 -2.06
CA GLY A 62 -7.93 3.49 -1.03
C GLY A 62 -9.18 4.32 -1.32
N VAL A 63 -9.26 4.98 -2.48
CA VAL A 63 -10.44 5.76 -2.90
C VAL A 63 -11.53 4.81 -3.41
N ASN A 64 -12.73 4.92 -2.84
CA ASN A 64 -13.92 4.22 -3.30
C ASN A 64 -14.64 5.08 -4.34
N LEU A 65 -14.85 4.53 -5.54
CA LEU A 65 -15.65 5.13 -6.59
C LEU A 65 -16.84 4.23 -6.93
N TYR A 66 -17.87 4.78 -7.54
CA TYR A 66 -19.01 4.00 -8.04
C TYR A 66 -19.26 4.32 -9.51
N ALA A 67 -19.52 3.31 -10.32
CA ALA A 67 -19.97 3.50 -11.70
C ALA A 67 -21.39 2.95 -11.86
N ASP A 68 -22.33 3.81 -12.26
CA ASP A 68 -23.70 3.41 -12.62
C ASP A 68 -23.83 3.29 -14.14
N PHE A 69 -24.33 2.15 -14.58
CA PHE A 69 -24.72 1.91 -15.96
C PHE A 69 -26.25 1.95 -16.04
N ASP A 70 -26.79 3.08 -16.47
CA ASP A 70 -28.21 3.25 -16.77
C ASP A 70 -28.46 2.78 -18.21
N MET A 71 -28.88 1.52 -18.33
CA MET A 71 -29.09 0.86 -19.63
C MET A 71 -30.35 1.38 -20.35
N ASN A 72 -31.28 2.02 -19.62
CA ASN A 72 -32.45 2.65 -20.22
C ASN A 72 -32.11 3.99 -20.86
N LYS A 73 -31.21 4.75 -20.22
CA LYS A 73 -30.74 6.04 -20.75
C LYS A 73 -29.51 5.90 -21.66
N GLY A 74 -28.88 4.74 -21.70
CA GLY A 74 -27.61 4.53 -22.40
C GLY A 74 -26.51 5.40 -21.80
N LEU A 75 -26.41 5.46 -20.47
CA LEU A 75 -25.43 6.30 -19.77
C LEU A 75 -24.58 5.47 -18.81
N ALA A 76 -23.28 5.75 -18.79
CA ALA A 76 -22.36 5.32 -17.75
C ALA A 76 -21.94 6.55 -16.94
N THR A 77 -22.19 6.55 -15.63
CA THR A 77 -21.88 7.69 -14.74
C THR A 77 -20.96 7.24 -13.62
N LEU A 78 -19.81 7.90 -13.49
CA LEU A 78 -18.84 7.69 -12.43
C LEU A 78 -19.09 8.69 -11.30
N TYR A 79 -19.11 8.18 -10.07
CA TYR A 79 -19.28 8.94 -8.83
C TYR A 79 -18.10 8.73 -7.89
N ASP A 80 -17.83 9.72 -7.03
CA ASP A 80 -16.99 9.54 -5.84
C ASP A 80 -17.77 8.85 -4.69
N ALA A 81 -17.11 8.70 -3.54
CA ALA A 81 -17.67 8.03 -2.37
C ALA A 81 -18.84 8.80 -1.75
N GLU A 82 -18.84 10.12 -1.90
CA GLU A 82 -19.85 11.06 -1.42
C GLU A 82 -21.06 11.17 -2.37
N GLY A 83 -20.96 10.62 -3.58
CA GLY A 83 -22.03 10.57 -4.58
C GLY A 83 -21.99 11.73 -5.59
N ASN A 84 -20.91 12.49 -5.67
CA ASN A 84 -20.73 13.52 -6.69
C ASN A 84 -20.34 12.89 -8.03
N ILE A 85 -20.90 13.40 -9.13
CA ILE A 85 -20.57 12.92 -10.48
C ILE A 85 -19.18 13.41 -10.87
N LEU A 86 -18.27 12.48 -11.11
CA LEU A 86 -16.93 12.75 -11.61
C LEU A 86 -16.89 12.77 -13.14
N ARG A 87 -17.66 11.88 -13.78
CA ARG A 87 -17.72 11.74 -15.24
C ARG A 87 -19.02 11.07 -15.68
N GLN A 88 -19.50 11.41 -16.88
CA GLN A 88 -20.61 10.72 -17.51
C GLN A 88 -20.32 10.54 -19.01
N ASP A 89 -20.56 9.34 -19.53
CA ASP A 89 -20.38 8.99 -20.93
C ASP A 89 -21.62 8.27 -21.48
N SER A 90 -21.88 8.41 -22.79
CA SER A 90 -22.95 7.69 -23.48
C SER A 90 -22.51 6.28 -23.88
N ILE A 91 -23.38 5.31 -23.67
CA ILE A 91 -23.26 3.94 -24.16
C ILE A 91 -23.89 3.91 -25.55
N GLY A 92 -23.05 3.81 -26.59
CA GLY A 92 -23.53 3.83 -27.98
C GLY A 92 -24.57 2.74 -28.28
N GLU A 93 -25.53 3.03 -29.17
CA GLU A 93 -26.62 2.12 -29.55
C GLU A 93 -26.14 0.80 -30.17
N ASN A 94 -24.91 0.76 -30.69
CA ASN A 94 -24.27 -0.43 -31.26
C ASN A 94 -23.32 -1.13 -30.29
N THR A 95 -23.21 -0.67 -29.04
CA THR A 95 -22.38 -1.29 -28.02
C THR A 95 -23.02 -2.59 -27.57
N LYS A 96 -22.44 -3.71 -27.98
CA LYS A 96 -22.88 -5.03 -27.53
C LYS A 96 -22.32 -5.32 -26.14
N ALA A 97 -23.18 -5.39 -25.13
CA ALA A 97 -22.85 -5.93 -23.81
C ALA A 97 -22.95 -7.47 -23.81
N MET A 98 -22.17 -8.13 -24.68
CA MET A 98 -22.11 -9.59 -24.76
C MET A 98 -20.69 -10.07 -25.03
N PHE A 99 -20.33 -11.23 -24.49
CA PHE A 99 -19.11 -11.92 -24.89
C PHE A 99 -19.33 -12.52 -26.28
N THR A 100 -18.40 -12.27 -27.20
CA THR A 100 -18.47 -12.77 -28.59
C THR A 100 -17.81 -14.14 -28.75
N THR A 101 -17.12 -14.62 -27.72
CA THR A 101 -16.42 -15.90 -27.67
C THR A 101 -17.13 -16.88 -26.73
N ILE A 102 -16.89 -18.17 -26.92
CA ILE A 102 -17.31 -19.23 -25.97
C ILE A 102 -16.39 -19.17 -24.73
N ASP A 103 -16.94 -19.42 -23.54
CA ASP A 103 -16.16 -19.59 -22.32
C ASP A 103 -15.12 -20.73 -22.51
N PRO A 104 -13.81 -20.47 -22.36
CA PRO A 104 -12.78 -21.50 -22.52
C PRO A 104 -12.97 -22.74 -21.62
N HIS A 105 -13.74 -22.62 -20.52
CA HIS A 105 -14.07 -23.71 -19.61
C HIS A 105 -15.51 -24.21 -19.74
N ALA A 106 -16.22 -23.88 -20.82
CA ALA A 106 -17.60 -24.34 -21.04
C ALA A 106 -17.76 -25.87 -20.90
N GLU A 107 -16.75 -26.64 -21.32
CA GLU A 107 -16.70 -28.10 -21.18
C GLU A 107 -16.54 -28.60 -19.74
N SER A 108 -16.08 -27.77 -18.81
CA SER A 108 -16.05 -28.15 -17.38
C SER A 108 -17.42 -28.01 -16.70
N TYR A 109 -18.36 -27.32 -17.35
CA TYR A 109 -19.66 -26.95 -16.79
C TYR A 109 -20.78 -27.16 -17.80
N TYR A 110 -20.96 -28.41 -18.26
CA TYR A 110 -21.95 -28.78 -19.29
C TYR A 110 -23.40 -28.34 -19.00
N HIS A 111 -23.73 -28.10 -17.73
CA HIS A 111 -25.05 -27.66 -17.29
C HIS A 111 -25.26 -26.14 -17.39
N LEU A 112 -24.22 -25.37 -17.71
CA LEU A 112 -24.25 -23.92 -17.93
C LEU A 112 -24.15 -23.61 -19.42
N SER A 113 -24.71 -22.47 -19.83
CA SER A 113 -24.57 -22.01 -21.22
C SER A 113 -23.10 -21.67 -21.52
N PRO A 114 -22.57 -22.02 -22.71
CA PRO A 114 -21.20 -21.67 -23.13
C PRO A 114 -20.91 -20.16 -23.17
N TYR A 115 -21.94 -19.32 -23.03
CA TYR A 115 -21.85 -17.87 -22.97
C TYR A 115 -22.14 -17.30 -21.58
N SER A 116 -22.35 -18.16 -20.56
CA SER A 116 -22.58 -17.77 -19.16
C SER A 116 -21.28 -17.59 -18.38
N TYR A 117 -20.44 -16.67 -18.85
CA TYR A 117 -19.20 -16.30 -18.17
C TYR A 117 -19.47 -15.95 -16.70
N CYS A 118 -18.65 -16.49 -15.80
CA CYS A 118 -18.76 -16.26 -14.35
C CYS A 118 -20.14 -16.60 -13.76
N GLY A 119 -20.89 -17.51 -14.38
CA GLY A 119 -22.26 -17.86 -13.97
C GLY A 119 -23.24 -16.69 -14.10
N GLY A 120 -23.06 -15.85 -15.12
CA GLY A 120 -23.94 -14.70 -15.41
C GLY A 120 -23.68 -13.44 -14.58
N ASN A 121 -22.67 -13.45 -13.72
CA ASN A 121 -22.27 -12.29 -12.92
C ASN A 121 -20.79 -11.94 -13.13
N PRO A 122 -20.38 -11.55 -14.34
CA PRO A 122 -18.98 -11.27 -14.65
C PRO A 122 -18.45 -10.09 -13.83
N VAL A 123 -19.25 -9.07 -13.51
CA VAL A 123 -18.71 -7.89 -12.81
C VAL A 123 -18.29 -8.20 -11.36
N ASN A 124 -19.02 -9.04 -10.64
CA ASN A 124 -18.68 -9.38 -9.25
C ASN A 124 -17.88 -10.69 -9.11
N ARG A 125 -17.90 -11.56 -10.12
CA ARG A 125 -17.24 -12.86 -10.11
C ARG A 125 -16.08 -12.99 -11.10
N ILE A 126 -15.77 -11.93 -11.85
CA ILE A 126 -14.43 -11.75 -12.39
C ILE A 126 -13.51 -11.69 -11.17
N TYR A 127 -12.68 -12.71 -11.03
CA TYR A 127 -11.67 -12.83 -10.00
C TYR A 127 -10.32 -12.73 -10.73
N PRO A 128 -9.80 -11.52 -10.99
CA PRO A 128 -8.70 -11.31 -11.94
C PRO A 128 -7.41 -12.05 -11.57
N THR A 129 -7.24 -12.44 -10.30
CA THR A 129 -5.96 -12.96 -9.78
C THR A 129 -6.00 -14.39 -9.27
N GLY A 130 -7.12 -14.94 -8.80
CA GLY A 130 -7.30 -16.39 -8.55
C GLY A 130 -6.45 -17.05 -7.47
N MET A 131 -5.40 -16.40 -6.99
CA MET A 131 -4.17 -17.10 -6.62
C MET A 131 -3.29 -16.14 -5.81
N ASP A 132 -2.45 -16.69 -4.94
CA ASP A 132 -1.65 -15.92 -3.98
C ASP A 132 -0.19 -16.41 -3.89
N TRP A 133 0.69 -15.53 -3.40
CA TRP A 133 2.06 -15.86 -3.06
C TRP A 133 2.11 -16.76 -1.82
N VAL A 134 2.94 -17.80 -1.92
CA VAL A 134 3.23 -18.73 -0.82
C VAL A 134 4.74 -18.80 -0.64
N GLU A 135 5.16 -18.72 0.62
CA GLU A 135 6.55 -18.94 1.02
C GLU A 135 6.71 -20.38 1.48
N GLY A 136 7.67 -21.10 0.89
CA GLY A 136 8.06 -22.44 1.29
C GLY A 136 8.87 -22.44 2.59
N ALA A 137 9.02 -23.62 3.19
CA ALA A 137 9.82 -23.79 4.41
C ALA A 137 11.32 -23.46 4.21
N ASP A 138 11.78 -23.44 2.96
CA ASP A 138 13.12 -23.04 2.54
C ASP A 138 13.26 -21.53 2.28
N GLY A 139 12.17 -20.76 2.46
CA GLY A 139 12.12 -19.32 2.20
C GLY A 139 11.92 -18.96 0.73
N ASN A 140 11.75 -19.92 -0.18
CA ASN A 140 11.45 -19.63 -1.57
C ASN A 140 10.00 -19.19 -1.72
N ILE A 141 9.78 -18.10 -2.44
CA ILE A 141 8.44 -17.57 -2.69
C ILE A 141 8.01 -17.93 -4.10
N VAL A 142 6.85 -18.57 -4.19
CA VAL A 142 6.27 -19.04 -5.44
C VAL A 142 4.81 -18.65 -5.52
N TRP A 143 4.37 -18.32 -6.72
CA TRP A 143 2.95 -18.11 -7.00
C TRP A 143 2.27 -19.46 -7.10
N ARG A 144 1.31 -19.75 -6.20
CA ARG A 144 0.59 -21.03 -6.20
C ARG A 144 -0.84 -20.86 -6.66
N ASN A 145 -1.14 -21.42 -7.83
CA ASN A 145 -2.48 -21.34 -8.43
C ASN A 145 -3.58 -22.03 -7.58
N SER A 146 -3.21 -22.94 -6.68
CA SER A 146 -4.15 -23.66 -5.82
C SER A 146 -4.44 -22.99 -4.48
N VAL A 147 -3.75 -21.88 -4.17
CA VAL A 147 -3.82 -21.22 -2.87
C VAL A 147 -4.46 -19.86 -3.01
N VAL A 148 -5.50 -19.63 -2.22
CA VAL A 148 -6.22 -18.36 -2.09
C VAL A 148 -6.53 -18.04 -0.62
N SER A 149 -6.78 -16.77 -0.34
CA SER A 149 -7.26 -16.28 0.98
C SER A 149 -8.39 -17.12 1.61
N SER A 150 -9.29 -17.72 0.82
CA SER A 150 -10.42 -18.52 1.33
C SER A 150 -10.08 -19.99 1.62
N ASN A 151 -8.97 -20.51 1.11
CA ASN A 151 -8.64 -21.94 1.24
C ASN A 151 -7.27 -22.22 1.86
N TYR A 152 -6.39 -21.22 2.01
CA TYR A 152 -4.97 -21.42 2.33
C TYR A 152 -4.75 -22.34 3.54
N GLN A 153 -5.54 -22.18 4.60
CA GLN A 153 -5.45 -22.99 5.83
C GLN A 153 -5.61 -24.50 5.58
N LYS A 154 -6.27 -24.91 4.49
CA LYS A 154 -6.53 -26.31 4.14
C LYS A 154 -5.55 -26.88 3.11
N VAL A 155 -4.90 -26.02 2.33
CA VAL A 155 -4.12 -26.41 1.15
C VAL A 155 -2.63 -26.13 1.27
N LEU A 156 -2.22 -25.36 2.29
CA LEU A 156 -0.82 -25.19 2.63
C LEU A 156 -0.25 -26.49 3.19
N ASN A 157 0.95 -26.82 2.72
CA ASN A 157 1.75 -27.88 3.28
C ASN A 157 2.35 -27.41 4.62
N GLN A 158 2.77 -28.37 5.44
CA GLN A 158 3.45 -28.06 6.70
C GLN A 158 4.71 -27.21 6.45
N GLY A 159 4.81 -26.08 7.14
CA GLY A 159 5.94 -25.15 7.02
C GLY A 159 5.77 -24.09 5.93
N GLU A 160 4.72 -24.15 5.11
CA GLU A 160 4.42 -23.07 4.17
C GLU A 160 3.69 -21.91 4.86
N ILE A 161 3.92 -20.70 4.36
CA ILE A 161 3.31 -19.47 4.85
C ILE A 161 2.56 -18.79 3.71
N TYR A 162 1.28 -18.50 3.94
CA TYR A 162 0.48 -17.69 3.04
C TYR A 162 0.92 -16.22 3.09
N ARG A 163 1.28 -15.64 1.94
CA ARG A 163 1.71 -14.24 1.81
C ARG A 163 0.70 -13.34 1.12
N GLY A 164 -0.25 -13.90 0.37
CA GLY A 164 -1.33 -13.15 -0.30
C GLY A 164 -0.96 -12.63 -1.69
N VAL A 165 -1.80 -11.75 -2.26
CA VAL A 165 -1.64 -11.24 -3.63
C VAL A 165 -0.50 -10.23 -3.79
N ASP A 166 -0.16 -9.52 -2.72
CA ASP A 166 0.84 -8.45 -2.69
C ASP A 166 1.65 -8.59 -1.41
N TYR A 167 2.96 -8.77 -1.53
CA TYR A 167 3.83 -9.01 -0.39
C TYR A 167 5.20 -8.36 -0.58
N ILE A 168 5.64 -7.66 0.46
CA ILE A 168 6.98 -7.06 0.53
C ILE A 168 7.79 -7.79 1.59
N ARG A 169 9.05 -8.10 1.28
CA ARG A 169 10.04 -8.53 2.28
C ARG A 169 11.41 -7.92 2.02
N TYR A 170 12.27 -7.97 3.03
CA TYR A 170 13.64 -7.46 2.97
C TYR A 170 14.62 -8.60 3.20
N MET A 171 15.61 -8.74 2.32
CA MET A 171 16.58 -9.83 2.35
C MET A 171 17.97 -9.36 1.97
N ASN A 172 19.01 -9.98 2.53
CA ASN A 172 20.37 -9.80 2.02
C ASN A 172 20.62 -10.78 0.87
N TRP A 173 20.89 -10.25 -0.31
CA TRP A 173 21.25 -11.03 -1.48
C TRP A 173 22.78 -11.17 -1.58
N ASN A 174 23.21 -12.33 -2.06
CA ASN A 174 24.58 -12.60 -2.47
C ASN A 174 24.54 -13.57 -3.66
N ASN A 175 24.11 -13.05 -4.81
CA ASN A 175 23.95 -13.85 -6.03
C ASN A 175 24.23 -13.01 -7.27
N SER A 176 24.04 -13.59 -8.46
CA SER A 176 24.33 -12.92 -9.73
C SER A 176 23.44 -11.73 -10.06
N ARG A 177 22.30 -11.54 -9.36
CA ARG A 177 21.39 -10.41 -9.58
C ARG A 177 21.82 -9.19 -8.78
N ALA A 178 22.13 -9.38 -7.50
CA ALA A 178 22.59 -8.31 -6.62
C ALA A 178 23.34 -8.86 -5.40
N VAL A 179 24.11 -7.97 -4.78
CA VAL A 179 24.76 -8.19 -3.49
C VAL A 179 24.37 -7.03 -2.56
N GLY A 180 23.88 -7.35 -1.37
CA GLY A 180 23.47 -6.36 -0.36
C GLY A 180 22.01 -6.50 0.06
N LEU A 181 21.52 -5.54 0.85
CA LEU A 181 20.13 -5.49 1.30
C LEU A 181 19.20 -5.16 0.13
N VAL A 182 18.14 -5.95 -0.04
CA VAL A 182 17.17 -5.86 -1.13
C VAL A 182 15.76 -5.85 -0.57
N GLN A 183 14.90 -4.96 -1.09
CA GLN A 183 13.45 -5.04 -0.93
C GLN A 183 12.91 -5.85 -2.10
N GLU A 184 12.22 -6.94 -1.80
CA GLU A 184 11.51 -7.78 -2.76
C GLU A 184 10.02 -7.44 -2.69
N HIS A 185 9.41 -7.12 -3.83
CA HIS A 185 7.99 -6.83 -3.96
C HIS A 185 7.34 -7.84 -4.91
N TYR A 186 6.53 -8.72 -4.32
CA TYR A 186 5.81 -9.79 -4.98
C TYR A 186 4.43 -9.28 -5.39
N LEU A 187 4.28 -8.97 -6.67
CA LEU A 187 3.13 -8.25 -7.20
C LEU A 187 1.97 -9.19 -7.59
N PRO A 188 0.71 -8.70 -7.63
CA PRO A 188 -0.46 -9.49 -8.02
C PRO A 188 -0.42 -10.05 -9.45
N ASN A 189 0.43 -9.49 -10.31
CA ASN A 189 0.65 -9.94 -11.69
C ASN A 189 1.65 -11.11 -11.80
N LYS A 190 2.01 -11.75 -10.68
CA LYS A 190 2.95 -12.89 -10.59
C LYS A 190 4.41 -12.54 -10.88
N THR A 191 4.76 -11.25 -10.81
CA THR A 191 6.14 -10.79 -10.99
C THR A 191 6.77 -10.40 -9.67
N LEU A 192 8.07 -10.65 -9.55
CA LEU A 192 8.93 -10.08 -8.53
C LEU A 192 9.53 -8.78 -9.07
N SER A 193 9.21 -7.66 -8.44
CA SER A 193 10.00 -6.43 -8.51
C SER A 193 10.98 -6.40 -7.35
N TYR A 194 12.15 -5.78 -7.51
CA TYR A 194 13.09 -5.62 -6.41
C TYR A 194 13.90 -4.34 -6.51
N GLU A 195 14.26 -3.78 -5.36
CA GLU A 195 15.17 -2.64 -5.22
C GLU A 195 16.36 -3.05 -4.35
N VAL A 196 17.58 -2.86 -4.87
CA VAL A 196 18.79 -2.94 -4.05
C VAL A 196 18.91 -1.63 -3.28
N HIS A 197 19.07 -1.73 -1.96
CA HIS A 197 19.18 -0.57 -1.09
C HIS A 197 20.28 0.39 -1.56
N ASN A 198 19.91 1.65 -1.79
CA ASN A 198 20.80 2.67 -2.35
C ASN A 198 21.70 3.35 -1.30
N GLY A 199 21.68 2.87 -0.05
CA GLY A 199 22.43 3.47 1.04
C GLY A 199 21.81 4.75 1.59
N THR A 200 20.49 4.90 1.58
CA THR A 200 19.76 5.98 2.27
C THR A 200 19.25 5.49 3.62
N TYR A 201 19.48 6.28 4.68
CA TYR A 201 19.11 5.91 6.05
C TYR A 201 18.39 7.06 6.77
N GLN A 202 17.58 6.69 7.77
CA GLN A 202 16.95 7.59 8.73
C GLN A 202 16.97 7.01 10.14
N PHE A 203 16.74 7.85 11.14
CA PHE A 203 16.39 7.43 12.49
C PHE A 203 14.91 7.66 12.76
N ASP A 204 14.24 6.63 13.25
CA ASP A 204 12.90 6.73 13.84
C ASP A 204 12.98 6.47 15.34
N PHE A 205 12.08 7.09 16.11
CA PHE A 205 12.10 6.98 17.56
C PHE A 205 10.73 6.62 18.10
N THR A 206 10.71 5.68 19.05
CA THR A 206 9.53 5.38 19.86
C THR A 206 9.91 5.42 21.33
N GLY A 207 9.06 5.93 22.20
CA GLY A 207 9.39 6.01 23.61
C GLY A 207 8.25 6.52 24.46
N GLU A 208 8.56 6.70 25.74
CA GLU A 208 7.61 7.18 26.74
C GLU A 208 8.18 8.39 27.48
N VAL A 209 7.28 9.28 27.88
CA VAL A 209 7.60 10.43 28.72
C VAL A 209 7.50 10.02 30.18
N ILE A 210 8.61 10.16 30.90
CA ILE A 210 8.74 9.78 32.31
C ILE A 210 9.19 10.95 33.17
N SER A 211 9.02 10.85 34.49
CA SER A 211 9.51 11.89 35.40
C SER A 211 11.04 11.97 35.43
N SER A 212 11.56 13.13 35.81
CA SER A 212 13.01 13.32 35.98
C SER A 212 13.62 12.37 37.00
N GLN A 213 12.87 12.03 38.06
CA GLN A 213 13.30 11.07 39.08
C GLN A 213 13.36 9.65 38.52
N GLU A 214 12.37 9.23 37.74
CA GLU A 214 12.38 7.90 37.11
C GLU A 214 13.52 7.75 36.10
N LEU A 215 13.81 8.80 35.32
CA LEU A 215 14.88 8.74 34.32
C LEU A 215 16.27 8.74 34.95
N THR A 216 16.51 9.61 35.94
CA THR A 216 17.86 9.86 36.48
C THR A 216 18.14 9.13 37.80
N GLY A 217 17.11 8.58 38.44
CA GLY A 217 17.18 8.06 39.81
C GLY A 217 17.38 9.14 40.88
N LYS A 218 17.30 10.43 40.54
CA LYS A 218 17.64 11.56 41.42
C LYS A 218 16.51 12.57 41.50
N GLN A 219 16.38 13.21 42.66
CA GLN A 219 15.60 14.44 42.80
C GLN A 219 16.40 15.59 42.20
N LEU A 220 15.89 16.20 41.14
CA LEU A 220 16.52 17.31 40.44
C LEU A 220 16.00 18.65 40.97
N GLY A 221 16.89 19.64 41.05
CA GLY A 221 16.52 21.01 41.44
C GLY A 221 15.67 21.72 40.37
N SER A 222 15.15 22.90 40.72
CA SER A 222 14.23 23.69 39.88
C SER A 222 14.80 24.16 38.53
N ASN A 223 16.12 24.04 38.32
CA ASN A 223 16.79 24.41 37.06
C ASN A 223 16.72 23.30 35.99
N HIS A 224 15.98 22.22 36.27
CA HIS A 224 15.80 21.08 35.39
C HIS A 224 14.31 20.84 35.15
N ALA A 225 13.97 20.37 33.96
CA ALA A 225 12.58 20.06 33.64
C ALA A 225 12.08 18.86 34.46
N ALA A 226 10.78 18.83 34.70
CA ALA A 226 10.14 17.77 35.49
C ALA A 226 10.06 16.41 34.75
N LYS A 227 10.27 16.40 33.43
CA LYS A 227 10.07 15.24 32.57
C LYS A 227 11.26 15.01 31.66
N GLY A 228 11.51 13.76 31.34
CA GLY A 228 12.42 13.31 30.29
C GLY A 228 11.76 12.21 29.45
N ILE A 229 12.53 11.67 28.51
CA ILE A 229 12.09 10.61 27.59
C ILE A 229 13.10 9.48 27.66
N ARG A 230 12.61 8.25 27.60
CA ARG A 230 13.40 7.06 27.26
C ARG A 230 12.68 6.27 26.18
N GLY A 231 13.43 5.53 25.38
CA GLY A 231 12.83 4.69 24.35
C GLY A 231 13.85 3.97 23.49
N THR A 232 13.43 3.61 22.28
CA THR A 232 14.24 2.95 21.26
C THR A 232 14.35 3.83 20.03
N ALA A 233 15.59 3.98 19.55
CA ALA A 233 15.95 4.58 18.28
C ALA A 233 16.18 3.45 17.26
N TYR A 234 15.62 3.57 16.07
CA TYR A 234 15.71 2.60 14.99
C TYR A 234 16.49 3.24 13.84
N LEU A 235 17.66 2.69 13.53
CA LEU A 235 18.37 3.05 12.31
C LEU A 235 17.74 2.27 11.16
N ASN A 236 17.05 2.97 10.28
CA ASN A 236 16.25 2.38 9.21
C ASN A 236 16.89 2.65 7.85
N ALA A 237 17.09 1.59 7.08
CA ALA A 237 17.33 1.68 5.63
C ALA A 237 16.02 2.11 4.95
N VAL A 238 16.09 3.11 4.08
CA VAL A 238 14.94 3.68 3.37
C VAL A 238 14.99 3.31 1.89
N PHE A 239 13.85 2.84 1.35
CA PHE A 239 13.67 2.45 -0.05
C PHE A 239 12.88 3.52 -0.82
N SER A 240 12.91 3.44 -2.15
CA SER A 240 12.34 4.47 -3.02
C SER A 240 10.81 4.62 -2.92
N ASP A 241 10.12 3.56 -2.49
CA ASP A 241 8.68 3.54 -2.22
C ASP A 241 8.31 4.12 -0.84
N GLY A 242 9.30 4.52 -0.03
CA GLY A 242 9.13 4.95 1.35
C GLY A 242 9.10 3.80 2.37
N GLY A 243 9.22 2.55 1.92
CA GLY A 243 9.41 1.39 2.77
C GLY A 243 10.69 1.49 3.58
N THR A 244 10.67 0.91 4.78
CA THR A 244 11.81 0.95 5.70
C THR A 244 12.15 -0.41 6.27
N TYR A 245 13.44 -0.63 6.51
CA TYR A 245 13.94 -1.83 7.19
C TYR A 245 14.90 -1.43 8.31
N THR A 246 14.59 -1.83 9.54
CA THR A 246 15.47 -1.58 10.69
C THR A 246 16.72 -2.44 10.60
N THR A 247 17.88 -1.78 10.46
CA THR A 247 19.17 -2.44 10.46
C THR A 247 19.74 -2.58 11.87
N GLU A 248 19.52 -1.58 12.72
CA GLU A 248 20.03 -1.54 14.09
C GLU A 248 19.06 -0.83 15.03
N THR A 249 19.09 -1.18 16.31
CA THR A 249 18.30 -0.51 17.35
C THR A 249 19.17 -0.11 18.53
N TYR A 250 18.84 1.02 19.13
CA TYR A 250 19.58 1.56 20.27
C TYR A 250 18.60 2.11 21.30
N PRO A 251 18.76 1.81 22.60
CA PRO A 251 18.07 2.56 23.63
C PRO A 251 18.50 4.02 23.57
N PHE A 252 17.61 4.95 23.90
CA PHE A 252 17.95 6.35 24.01
C PHE A 252 17.30 7.01 25.21
N THR A 253 17.86 8.15 25.62
CA THR A 253 17.26 9.09 26.56
C THR A 253 17.24 10.50 25.97
N SER A 254 16.34 11.35 26.47
CA SER A 254 16.37 12.78 26.19
C SER A 254 15.80 13.58 27.36
N GLY A 255 16.46 14.67 27.74
CA GLY A 255 16.15 15.33 29.00
C GLY A 255 16.58 14.47 30.20
N PRO A 256 16.23 14.82 31.43
CA PRO A 256 15.40 15.96 31.83
C PRO A 256 16.24 17.23 32.11
N TYR A 257 17.57 17.16 31.98
CA TYR A 257 18.46 18.25 32.38
C TYR A 257 18.21 19.53 31.57
N GLY A 258 18.47 20.67 32.23
CA GLY A 258 18.19 22.00 31.70
C GLY A 258 16.71 22.16 31.32
N ASN A 259 16.45 22.58 30.08
CA ASN A 259 15.11 22.80 29.57
C ASN A 259 14.37 21.51 29.18
N GLY A 260 14.83 20.33 29.62
CA GLY A 260 14.13 19.07 29.39
C GLY A 260 14.39 18.45 28.02
N PRO A 261 13.60 17.45 27.61
CA PRO A 261 13.82 16.67 26.39
C PRO A 261 13.86 17.51 25.12
N THR A 262 14.40 16.89 24.07
CA THR A 262 14.32 17.36 22.69
C THR A 262 12.83 17.52 22.30
N PRO A 263 12.42 18.67 21.75
CA PRO A 263 11.06 18.83 21.23
C PRO A 263 10.74 17.85 20.10
N ASN A 264 9.46 17.58 19.88
CA ASN A 264 8.99 16.79 18.74
C ASN A 264 9.24 17.56 17.43
N HIS A 265 9.99 16.94 16.53
CA HIS A 265 10.25 17.45 15.19
C HIS A 265 10.87 16.35 14.31
N ASN A 266 10.74 16.51 13.00
CA ASN A 266 11.55 15.75 12.04
C ASN A 266 12.80 16.56 11.78
N TYR A 267 13.88 16.23 12.49
CA TYR A 267 15.15 16.91 12.41
C TYR A 267 15.98 16.40 11.23
N THR A 268 16.92 17.23 10.79
CA THR A 268 17.96 16.88 9.83
C THR A 268 19.33 16.86 10.51
N GLY A 269 19.90 15.67 10.65
CA GLY A 269 21.30 15.48 10.99
C GLY A 269 22.19 15.88 9.82
N SER A 270 22.68 17.12 9.84
CA SER A 270 23.37 17.76 8.69
C SER A 270 24.88 17.85 8.83
N ASP A 271 25.39 17.68 10.05
CA ASP A 271 26.83 17.69 10.30
C ASP A 271 27.20 16.70 11.41
N PHE A 272 28.46 16.28 11.43
CA PHE A 272 29.01 15.33 12.38
C PHE A 272 30.38 15.79 12.88
N ALA A 273 30.66 15.55 14.16
CA ALA A 273 32.00 15.69 14.70
C ALA A 273 32.29 14.62 15.74
N TYR A 274 33.51 14.06 15.70
CA TYR A 274 34.06 13.38 16.87
C TYR A 274 34.28 14.39 18.00
N THR A 275 34.09 13.98 19.24
CA THR A 275 34.15 14.89 20.39
C THR A 275 34.67 14.23 21.66
N SER A 276 35.30 15.03 22.50
CA SER A 276 35.70 14.67 23.87
C SER A 276 34.96 15.51 24.91
N GLN A 277 33.85 16.15 24.52
CA GLN A 277 33.03 16.94 25.43
C GLN A 277 32.41 16.03 26.50
N ALA A 278 32.52 16.44 27.77
CA ALA A 278 31.94 15.71 28.88
C ALA A 278 30.43 15.50 28.67
N GLY A 279 29.94 14.29 28.95
CA GLY A 279 28.55 13.90 28.71
C GLY A 279 28.24 13.40 27.29
N MET A 280 29.18 13.50 26.35
CA MET A 280 29.05 12.98 24.97
C MET A 280 30.11 11.92 24.64
N THR A 281 30.89 11.50 25.64
CA THR A 281 31.93 10.47 25.52
C THR A 281 31.33 9.06 25.59
N ILE A 282 32.09 8.09 25.10
CA ILE A 282 31.77 6.67 25.21
C ILE A 282 32.61 6.08 26.35
N GLY A 283 32.05 6.02 27.56
CA GLY A 283 32.76 5.53 28.74
C GLY A 283 34.07 6.27 29.02
N GLY A 284 34.08 7.60 28.83
CA GLY A 284 35.27 8.45 28.96
C GLY A 284 36.16 8.54 27.70
N ASN A 285 35.97 7.67 26.71
CA ASN A 285 36.68 7.76 25.43
C ASN A 285 36.02 8.76 24.47
N ARG A 286 36.74 9.13 23.41
CA ARG A 286 36.23 10.01 22.35
C ARG A 286 34.90 9.48 21.81
N GLY A 287 33.85 10.30 21.93
CA GLY A 287 32.54 10.03 21.36
C GLY A 287 32.31 10.81 20.08
N TRP A 288 31.05 11.07 19.76
CA TRP A 288 30.63 11.76 18.55
C TRP A 288 29.37 12.59 18.80
N LYS A 289 29.07 13.50 17.88
CA LYS A 289 27.84 14.26 17.88
C LYS A 289 27.39 14.52 16.45
N VAL A 290 26.11 14.33 16.21
CA VAL A 290 25.40 14.78 15.01
C VAL A 290 24.68 16.07 15.36
N TYR A 291 24.86 17.10 14.55
CA TYR A 291 24.19 18.39 14.74
C TYR A 291 22.80 18.35 14.12
N MET A 292 21.84 18.86 14.88
CA MET A 292 20.45 19.04 14.44
C MET A 292 20.15 20.54 14.41
N GLU A 293 19.20 20.93 13.58
CA GLU A 293 18.70 22.28 13.50
C GLU A 293 18.06 22.76 14.81
N ASP A 294 18.12 24.06 15.02
CA ASP A 294 17.47 24.72 16.15
C ASP A 294 15.94 24.71 15.95
N TYR A 295 15.20 24.38 17.00
CA TYR A 295 13.74 24.25 16.91
C TYR A 295 13.05 24.61 18.23
N ASN A 296 11.84 25.18 18.17
CA ASN A 296 11.07 25.61 19.34
C ASN A 296 11.89 26.51 20.30
N GLY A 297 12.74 27.36 19.71
CA GLY A 297 13.68 28.23 20.42
C GLY A 297 14.87 27.53 21.08
N ARG A 298 14.94 26.19 21.05
CA ARG A 298 16.07 25.41 21.57
C ARG A 298 17.22 25.46 20.58
N THR A 299 18.43 25.72 21.08
CA THR A 299 19.62 25.84 20.24
C THR A 299 20.66 24.78 20.55
N GLY A 300 21.46 24.43 19.54
CA GLY A 300 22.57 23.49 19.70
C GLY A 300 22.12 22.07 20.02
N LEU A 301 20.98 21.66 19.47
CA LEU A 301 20.46 20.31 19.60
C LEU A 301 21.37 19.32 18.87
N ARG A 302 21.61 18.15 19.50
CA ARG A 302 22.49 17.11 18.97
C ARG A 302 21.95 15.73 19.24
N MET A 303 22.38 14.77 18.44
CA MET A 303 22.35 13.34 18.79
C MET A 303 23.77 12.90 19.14
N HIS A 304 23.96 12.24 20.28
CA HIS A 304 25.29 11.83 20.76
C HIS A 304 25.21 10.61 21.69
N PRO A 305 26.32 9.92 21.99
CA PRO A 305 26.37 8.88 22.99
C PRO A 305 25.97 9.37 24.39
N ASP A 306 25.16 8.59 25.11
CA ASP A 306 24.79 8.80 26.52
C ASP A 306 25.16 7.56 27.34
N THR A 307 26.39 7.52 27.84
CA THR A 307 26.96 6.32 28.50
C THR A 307 27.34 6.52 29.96
N ASN A 308 27.28 7.74 30.48
CA ASN A 308 27.83 8.05 31.81
C ASN A 308 26.71 8.21 32.85
N SER A 309 25.75 9.09 32.61
CA SER A 309 24.64 9.38 33.51
C SER A 309 23.38 9.50 32.67
N PRO A 310 22.30 8.76 33.00
CA PRO A 310 21.08 8.79 32.20
C PRO A 310 20.55 10.21 32.00
N GLY A 311 20.30 10.56 30.74
CA GLY A 311 19.64 11.79 30.36
C GLY A 311 20.57 12.86 29.79
N THR A 312 19.97 13.82 29.10
CA THR A 312 20.67 14.86 28.35
C THR A 312 20.16 16.26 28.70
N ALA A 313 20.93 17.30 28.34
CA ALA A 313 20.47 18.68 28.39
C ALA A 313 19.73 19.08 27.09
N GLY A 314 18.71 18.30 26.71
CA GLY A 314 17.89 18.54 25.51
C GLY A 314 18.33 17.88 24.22
N CYS A 315 19.44 17.16 24.24
CA CYS A 315 19.91 16.37 23.11
C CYS A 315 19.24 14.99 23.07
N ILE A 316 19.43 14.24 21.99
CA ILE A 316 19.08 12.81 21.93
C ILE A 316 20.32 12.01 22.33
N GLY A 317 20.24 11.33 23.46
CA GLY A 317 21.32 10.53 24.03
C GLY A 317 21.18 9.06 23.64
N ILE A 318 21.99 8.59 22.71
CA ILE A 318 22.00 7.18 22.27
C ILE A 318 22.81 6.34 23.24
N GLN A 319 22.21 5.28 23.75
CA GLN A 319 22.82 4.37 24.71
C GLN A 319 23.21 3.06 24.03
N GLY A 320 24.15 2.34 24.62
CA GLY A 320 24.62 1.07 24.09
C GLY A 320 26.00 0.69 24.62
N SER A 321 26.52 -0.45 24.17
CA SER A 321 27.90 -0.83 24.46
C SER A 321 28.87 0.12 23.77
N ALA A 322 30.10 0.21 24.30
CA ALA A 322 31.14 1.03 23.67
C ALA A 322 31.41 0.61 22.23
N GLU A 323 31.34 -0.69 21.93
CA GLU A 323 31.47 -1.22 20.58
C GLU A 323 30.34 -0.75 19.66
N ALA A 324 29.08 -0.90 20.10
CA ALA A 324 27.91 -0.51 19.30
C ALA A 324 27.93 1.00 19.00
N LEU A 325 28.24 1.83 20.00
CA LEU A 325 28.29 3.28 19.84
C LEU A 325 29.49 3.74 19.00
N THR A 326 30.60 3.00 19.04
CA THR A 326 31.75 3.25 18.15
C THR A 326 31.39 2.91 16.71
N LYS A 327 30.76 1.76 16.46
CA LYS A 327 30.28 1.37 15.12
C LYS A 327 29.29 2.38 14.57
N LEU A 328 28.32 2.81 15.37
CA LEU A 328 27.36 3.84 14.98
C LEU A 328 28.02 5.17 14.66
N GLY A 329 29.00 5.59 15.47
CA GLY A 329 29.78 6.81 15.23
C GLY A 329 30.55 6.76 13.91
N SER A 330 31.21 5.65 13.61
CA SER A 330 31.91 5.45 12.33
C SER A 330 30.95 5.47 11.15
N PHE A 331 29.81 4.77 11.26
CA PHE A 331 28.77 4.79 10.23
C PHE A 331 28.26 6.21 9.96
N LEU A 332 27.93 6.96 11.02
CA LEU A 332 27.44 8.34 10.91
C LEU A 332 28.50 9.29 10.35
N TYR A 333 29.78 9.11 10.72
CA TYR A 333 30.88 9.86 10.13
C TYR A 333 30.96 9.62 8.62
N ASP A 334 30.95 8.35 8.19
CA ASP A 334 31.05 8.04 6.77
C ASP A 334 29.82 8.50 5.99
N TYR A 335 28.62 8.31 6.55
CA TYR A 335 27.38 8.73 5.93
C TYR A 335 27.28 10.26 5.79
N ILE A 336 27.53 11.00 6.88
CA ILE A 336 27.32 12.45 6.90
C ILE A 336 28.53 13.19 6.33
N LYS A 337 29.76 12.86 6.74
CA LYS A 337 30.96 13.60 6.33
C LYS A 337 31.56 13.08 5.04
N THR A 338 31.77 11.77 4.93
CA THR A 338 32.47 11.20 3.77
C THR A 338 31.56 11.19 2.53
N GLN A 339 30.30 10.79 2.69
CA GLN A 339 29.32 10.73 1.59
C GLN A 339 28.53 12.04 1.40
N ASN A 340 28.70 13.02 2.30
CA ASN A 340 28.00 14.31 2.26
C ASN A 340 26.47 14.16 2.19
N LYS A 341 25.91 13.25 3.00
CA LYS A 341 24.47 13.00 3.10
C LYS A 341 23.91 13.58 4.39
N ASN A 342 22.66 14.01 4.33
CA ASN A 342 21.89 14.34 5.52
C ASN A 342 21.14 13.10 6.01
N ILE A 343 21.07 12.89 7.33
CA ILE A 343 20.25 11.84 7.93
C ILE A 343 18.97 12.45 8.50
N GLN A 344 17.82 11.89 8.15
CA GLN A 344 16.55 12.28 8.75
C GLN A 344 16.44 11.68 10.15
N ILE A 345 15.95 12.46 11.12
CA ILE A 345 15.83 12.10 12.52
C ILE A 345 14.38 12.42 12.94
N ASN A 346 13.49 11.43 12.80
CA ASN A 346 12.06 11.56 13.05
C ASN A 346 11.77 11.38 14.55
N PHE A 347 11.93 12.45 15.31
CA PHE A 347 11.76 12.43 16.76
C PHE A 347 10.35 12.91 17.12
N ILE A 348 9.37 11.99 17.09
CA ILE A 348 7.96 12.28 17.42
C ILE A 348 7.52 11.33 18.53
N ILE A 349 7.47 11.84 19.76
CA ILE A 349 7.12 11.07 20.96
C ILE A 349 5.79 11.55 21.51
N THR A 350 4.83 10.62 21.63
CA THR A 350 3.51 10.92 22.20
C THR A 350 3.63 11.45 23.61
N GLY A 351 2.95 12.58 23.88
CA GLY A 351 2.95 13.23 25.20
C GLY A 351 4.20 14.04 25.52
N ASN A 352 5.13 14.22 24.56
CA ASN A 352 6.30 15.08 24.73
C ASN A 352 5.86 16.50 25.14
N PRO A 353 6.36 17.06 26.25
CA PRO A 353 5.97 18.40 26.69
C PRO A 353 6.46 19.52 25.77
N ASN A 354 7.41 19.25 24.86
CA ASN A 354 7.95 20.21 23.90
C ASN A 354 8.42 21.50 24.57
N TYR A 355 9.29 21.36 25.58
CA TYR A 355 9.82 22.51 26.31
C TYR A 355 10.65 23.42 25.41
N GLY A 356 10.27 24.69 25.35
CA GLY A 356 11.04 25.74 24.67
C GLY A 356 12.24 26.21 25.50
N ASN A 357 12.96 27.22 25.02
CA ASN A 357 14.18 27.71 25.69
C ASN A 357 13.95 28.37 27.05
N ASN A 358 12.70 28.77 27.34
CA ASN A 358 12.28 29.29 28.63
C ASN A 358 11.93 28.18 29.64
N GLY A 359 12.14 26.90 29.28
CA GLY A 359 11.78 25.75 30.10
C GLY A 359 10.27 25.52 30.23
N LYS A 360 9.44 26.23 29.47
CA LYS A 360 7.98 26.08 29.48
C LYS A 360 7.53 25.10 28.41
N SER A 361 6.63 24.19 28.78
CA SER A 361 6.03 23.23 27.87
C SER A 361 5.18 23.94 26.82
N ASN A 362 5.23 23.47 25.57
CA ASN A 362 4.38 23.94 24.49
C ASN A 362 3.60 22.77 23.88
N PRO A 363 2.38 22.49 24.38
CA PRO A 363 1.62 21.32 23.94
C PRO A 363 1.09 21.44 22.50
N TYR A 364 1.21 22.60 21.86
CA TYR A 364 0.66 22.85 20.51
C TYR A 364 1.66 22.54 19.38
N ILE A 365 2.87 22.11 19.71
CA ILE A 365 3.91 21.75 18.74
C ILE A 365 3.99 20.22 18.64
N GLY A 366 4.05 19.68 17.42
CA GLY A 366 4.41 18.28 17.17
C GLY A 366 3.53 17.23 17.86
N GLN A 367 2.20 17.41 17.85
CA GLN A 367 1.24 16.36 18.19
C GLN A 367 1.05 15.38 17.03
#